data_AF-A0AAZ3NZC0-F1
#
_entry.id   AF-A0AAZ3NZC0-F1
#
_cell.length_a   1.000
_cell.length_b   1.000
_cell.length_c   1.000
_cell.angle_alpha   90.00
_cell.angle_beta   90.00
_cell.angle_gamma   90.00
#
_symmetry.space_group_name_H-M   'P 1'
#
loop_
_entity.id
_entity.type
_entity.pdbx_description
1 polymer ?
#
loop_
_entity_poly.entity_id
_entity_poly.type
_entity_poly.pdbx_seq_one_letter_code
_entity_poly.pdbx_strand_id
1 'polypeptide(L)'
;MADNSDLKAQLERKKQRLAQIREEKKRKQEEKKRKQEEKKRKQEEKKRKQEEKKEDRDLDRKRRETEALLQSIGISPEPPLGTHTAHLPRTPTRYTHCTFPQNPY
;
A
#
# COMPACT_ATOMS: atom_id res chain seq x y z
N MET A 1 38.13 57.66 20.41
CA MET A 1 37.90 56.92 19.15
C MET A 1 37.85 55.45 19.50
N ALA A 2 36.82 54.71 19.11
CA ALA A 2 36.83 53.25 19.31
C ALA A 2 37.85 52.66 18.35
N ASP A 3 38.87 51.99 18.88
CA ASP A 3 39.95 51.44 18.07
C ASP A 3 39.41 50.38 17.11
N ASN A 4 39.94 50.34 15.89
CA ASN A 4 39.53 49.42 14.83
C ASN A 4 39.50 47.93 15.29
N SER A 5 40.28 47.60 16.31
CA SER A 5 40.31 46.27 16.96
C SER A 5 38.99 45.93 17.68
N ASP A 6 38.43 46.87 18.44
CA ASP A 6 37.18 46.66 19.20
C ASP A 6 35.98 46.52 18.26
N LEU A 7 35.97 47.28 17.18
CA LEU A 7 34.95 47.16 16.14
C LEU A 7 34.97 45.75 15.51
N LYS A 8 36.16 45.21 15.24
CA LYS A 8 36.33 43.86 14.69
C LYS A 8 35.86 42.78 15.67
N ALA A 9 36.20 42.89 16.95
CA ALA A 9 35.76 41.95 17.98
C ALA A 9 34.23 41.93 18.14
N GLN A 10 33.57 43.09 18.06
CA GLN A 10 32.11 43.16 18.10
C GLN A 10 31.46 42.51 16.89
N LEU A 11 32.03 42.70 15.69
CA LEU A 11 31.51 42.08 14.47
C LEU A 11 31.63 40.55 14.50
N GLU A 12 32.74 40.03 15.03
CA GLU A 12 32.94 38.59 15.16
C GLU A 12 31.94 37.95 16.12
N ARG A 13 31.72 38.56 17.29
CA ARG A 13 30.69 38.12 18.26
C ARG A 13 29.29 38.16 17.64
N LYS A 14 28.96 39.21 16.88
CA LYS A 14 27.68 39.30 16.17
C LYS A 14 27.53 38.22 15.11
N LYS A 15 28.60 37.93 14.35
CA LYS A 15 28.60 36.87 13.33
C LYS A 15 28.37 35.49 13.95
N GLN A 16 29.03 35.18 15.06
CA GLN A 16 28.83 33.93 15.80
C GLN A 16 27.39 33.82 16.34
N ARG A 17 26.86 34.90 16.93
CA ARG A 17 25.47 34.93 17.44
C ARG A 17 24.45 34.71 16.31
N LEU A 18 24.67 35.29 15.13
CA LEU A 18 23.80 35.07 13.97
C LEU A 18 23.90 33.63 13.44
N ALA A 19 25.07 33.01 13.48
CA ALA A 19 25.24 31.61 13.09
C ALA A 19 24.45 30.68 14.03
N GLN A 20 24.54 30.89 15.35
CA GLN A 20 23.77 30.13 16.35
C GLN A 20 22.25 30.29 16.14
N ILE A 21 21.76 31.52 15.95
CA ILE A 21 20.33 31.77 15.69
C ILE A 21 19.85 31.05 14.42
N ARG A 22 20.66 31.05 13.35
CA ARG A 22 20.32 30.35 12.10
C ARG A 22 20.25 28.84 12.30
N GLU A 23 21.18 28.26 13.05
CA GLU A 23 21.21 26.83 13.32
C GLU A 23 20.03 26.39 14.20
N GLU A 24 19.77 27.11 15.29
CA GLU A 24 18.61 26.85 16.15
C GLU A 24 17.29 26.98 15.40
N LYS A 25 17.16 28.02 14.55
CA LYS A 25 15.97 28.21 13.71
C LYS A 25 15.81 27.06 12.71
N LYS A 26 16.90 26.58 12.12
CA LYS A 26 16.89 25.44 11.18
C LYS A 26 16.46 24.15 11.89
N ARG A 27 17.02 23.84 13.05
CA ARG A 27 16.64 22.66 13.86
C ARG A 27 15.16 22.70 14.26
N LYS A 28 14.68 23.85 14.72
CA LYS A 28 13.29 24.04 15.15
C LYS A 28 12.27 23.95 14.01
N GLN A 29 12.64 24.35 12.79
CA GLN A 29 11.78 24.19 11.62
C GLN A 29 11.76 22.74 11.11
N GLU A 30 12.89 22.04 11.12
CA GLU A 30 12.96 20.66 10.65
C GLU A 30 12.16 19.72 11.56
N GLU A 31 12.23 19.90 12.89
CA GLU A 31 11.43 19.11 13.84
C GLU A 31 9.92 19.30 13.63
N LYS A 32 9.48 20.55 13.39
CA LYS A 32 8.08 20.84 13.05
C LYS A 32 7.66 20.18 11.74
N LYS A 33 8.54 20.19 10.72
CA LYS A 33 8.27 19.55 9.44
C LYS A 33 8.14 18.03 9.59
N ARG A 34 9.04 17.39 10.33
CA ARG A 34 8.98 15.95 10.64
C ARG A 34 7.69 15.58 11.38
N LYS A 35 7.35 16.32 12.45
CA LYS A 35 6.09 16.13 13.21
C LYS A 35 4.85 16.34 12.34
N GLN A 36 4.87 17.30 11.41
CA GLN A 36 3.76 17.55 10.51
C GLN A 36 3.63 16.45 9.45
N GLU A 37 4.73 15.96 8.89
CA GLU A 37 4.73 14.84 7.95
C GLU A 37 4.23 13.56 8.60
N GLU A 38 4.67 13.26 9.82
CA GLU A 38 4.19 12.12 10.61
C GLU A 38 2.67 12.22 10.85
N LYS A 39 2.17 13.41 11.21
CA LYS A 39 0.73 13.65 11.36
C LYS A 39 -0.02 13.44 10.05
N LYS A 40 0.52 13.91 8.92
CA LYS A 40 -0.09 13.70 7.59
C LYS A 40 -0.15 12.22 7.24
N ARG A 41 0.93 11.46 7.43
CA ARG A 41 0.97 10.01 7.19
C ARG A 41 -0.09 9.28 8.03
N LYS A 42 -0.15 9.57 9.34
CA LYS A 42 -1.16 8.99 10.24
C LYS A 42 -2.60 9.37 9.84
N GLN A 43 -2.81 10.58 9.35
CA GLN A 43 -4.13 11.01 8.88
C GLN A 43 -4.54 10.33 7.58
N GLU A 44 -3.61 10.16 6.64
CA GLU A 44 -3.85 9.42 5.39
C GLU A 44 -4.17 7.94 5.66
N GLU A 45 -3.43 7.29 6.56
CA GLU A 45 -3.71 5.92 6.96
C GLU A 45 -5.11 5.76 7.57
N LYS A 46 -5.52 6.72 8.43
CA LYS A 46 -6.88 6.74 8.98
C LYS A 46 -7.95 6.91 7.90
N LYS A 47 -7.71 7.77 6.90
CA LYS A 47 -8.63 7.95 5.78
C LYS A 47 -8.76 6.68 4.95
N ARG A 48 -7.65 6.02 4.60
CA ARG A 48 -7.66 4.75 3.86
C ARG A 48 -8.46 3.67 4.60
N LYS A 49 -8.22 3.48 5.90
CA LYS A 49 -9.00 2.54 6.72
C LYS A 49 -10.48 2.89 6.82
N GLN A 50 -10.83 4.18 6.73
CA GLN A 50 -12.22 4.63 6.76
C GLN A 50 -12.89 4.43 5.38
N GLU A 51 -12.16 4.65 4.29
CA GLU A 51 -12.58 4.36 2.92
C GLU A 51 -12.78 2.85 2.71
N GLU A 52 -11.84 2.00 3.13
CA GLU A 52 -11.98 0.55 3.10
C GLU A 52 -13.22 0.06 3.85
N LYS A 53 -13.47 0.58 5.06
CA LYS A 53 -14.69 0.25 5.82
C LYS A 53 -15.97 0.72 5.14
N LYS A 54 -15.92 1.82 4.39
CA LYS A 54 -17.07 2.33 3.65
C LYS A 54 -17.32 1.48 2.40
N GLU A 55 -16.28 1.13 1.67
CA GLU A 55 -16.37 0.22 0.52
C GLU A 55 -16.89 -1.16 0.94
N ASP A 56 -16.43 -1.70 2.06
CA ASP A 56 -16.92 -2.98 2.61
C ASP A 56 -18.42 -2.93 2.94
N ARG A 57 -18.91 -1.81 3.52
CA ARG A 57 -20.34 -1.57 3.75
C ARG A 57 -21.15 -1.50 2.44
N ASP A 58 -20.61 -0.83 1.43
CA ASP A 58 -21.28 -0.69 0.13
C ASP A 58 -21.34 -2.04 -0.61
N LEU A 59 -20.28 -2.85 -0.52
CA LEU A 59 -20.25 -4.22 -1.06
C LEU A 59 -21.24 -5.14 -0.34
N ASP A 60 -21.33 -5.10 0.99
CA ASP A 60 -22.30 -5.88 1.77
C ASP A 60 -23.75 -5.50 1.41
N ARG A 61 -24.01 -4.19 1.21
CA ARG A 61 -25.33 -3.72 0.76
C ARG A 61 -25.68 -4.28 -0.62
N LYS A 62 -24.76 -4.16 -1.59
CA LYS A 62 -24.94 -4.71 -2.93
C LYS A 62 -25.18 -6.21 -2.92
N ARG A 63 -24.44 -6.95 -2.08
CA ARG A 63 -24.64 -8.40 -1.92
C ARG A 63 -26.06 -8.71 -1.48
N ARG A 64 -26.57 -8.06 -0.43
CA ARG A 64 -27.96 -8.27 0.04
C ARG A 64 -29.00 -7.87 -0.99
N GLU A 65 -28.79 -6.75 -1.69
CA GLU A 65 -29.67 -6.30 -2.77
C GLU A 65 -29.74 -7.35 -3.89
N THR A 66 -28.61 -7.95 -4.28
CA THR A 66 -28.57 -9.04 -5.27
C THR A 66 -29.23 -10.32 -4.78
N GLU A 67 -29.03 -10.70 -3.52
CA GLU A 67 -29.65 -11.89 -2.91
C GLU A 67 -31.18 -11.73 -2.86
N ALA A 68 -31.68 -10.55 -2.48
CA ALA A 68 -33.11 -10.24 -2.47
C ALA A 68 -33.71 -10.26 -3.87
N LEU A 69 -33.00 -9.72 -4.86
CA LEU A 69 -33.45 -9.75 -6.26
C LEU A 69 -33.55 -11.19 -6.78
N LEU A 70 -32.53 -12.03 -6.54
CA LEU A 70 -32.54 -13.44 -6.93
C LEU A 70 -33.70 -14.20 -6.27
N GLN A 71 -33.93 -13.95 -4.98
CA GLN A 71 -35.05 -14.54 -4.24
C GLN A 71 -36.40 -14.12 -4.85
N SER A 72 -36.54 -12.86 -5.27
CA SER A 72 -37.77 -12.35 -5.91
C SER A 72 -38.04 -13.01 -7.27
N ILE A 73 -36.99 -13.39 -8.00
CA ILE A 73 -37.07 -14.09 -9.29
C ILE A 73 -37.32 -15.61 -9.08
N GLY A 74 -37.29 -16.09 -7.83
CA GLY A 74 -37.47 -17.51 -7.49
C GLY A 74 -36.18 -18.33 -7.58
N ILE A 75 -35.01 -17.67 -7.62
CA ILE A 75 -33.69 -18.30 -7.67
C ILE A 75 -33.08 -18.18 -6.25
N SER A 76 -33.13 -19.25 -5.47
CA SER A 76 -32.44 -19.34 -4.16
C SER A 76 -30.93 -19.43 -4.38
N PRO A 77 -30.08 -18.86 -3.49
CA PRO A 77 -28.62 -18.99 -3.62
C PRO A 77 -28.21 -20.46 -3.66
N GLU A 78 -27.47 -20.83 -4.71
CA GLU A 78 -26.78 -22.13 -4.81
C GLU A 78 -25.68 -22.17 -3.73
N PRO A 79 -25.54 -23.29 -2.98
CA PRO A 79 -24.46 -23.43 -2.00
C PRO A 79 -23.10 -23.24 -2.69
N PRO A 80 -22.07 -22.75 -1.98
CA PRO A 80 -20.79 -22.41 -2.61
C PRO A 80 -20.23 -23.65 -3.33
N LEU A 81 -20.09 -23.55 -4.66
CA LEU A 81 -19.37 -24.47 -5.53
C LEU A 81 -17.87 -24.45 -5.18
N GLY A 82 -17.56 -24.90 -3.97
CA GLY A 82 -16.24 -24.95 -3.37
C GLY A 82 -15.65 -26.35 -3.35
N THR A 83 -15.93 -27.22 -4.33
CA THR A 83 -15.30 -28.55 -4.48
C THR A 83 -15.32 -29.09 -5.93
N HIS A 84 -14.94 -28.29 -6.93
CA HIS A 84 -14.62 -28.84 -8.27
C HIS A 84 -13.14 -28.70 -8.60
N THR A 85 -12.28 -29.06 -7.66
CA THR A 85 -10.92 -29.56 -7.96
C THR A 85 -10.92 -31.09 -7.89
N ALA A 86 -11.86 -31.76 -8.56
CA ALA A 86 -11.73 -33.18 -8.90
C ALA A 86 -11.11 -33.28 -10.29
N HIS A 87 -9.80 -33.07 -10.32
CA HIS A 87 -8.93 -33.48 -11.40
C HIS A 87 -9.06 -35.01 -11.50
N LEU A 88 -9.76 -35.48 -12.53
CA LEU A 88 -9.78 -36.89 -12.89
C LEU A 88 -8.35 -37.42 -12.99
N PRO A 89 -8.03 -38.63 -12.48
CA PRO A 89 -6.84 -39.32 -12.96
C PRO A 89 -7.16 -39.73 -14.41
N ARG A 90 -6.78 -38.89 -15.37
CA ARG A 90 -6.74 -39.26 -16.77
C ARG A 90 -5.69 -40.36 -16.88
N THR A 91 -6.15 -41.59 -16.95
CA THR A 91 -5.31 -42.75 -17.25
C THR A 91 -4.45 -42.42 -18.47
N PRO A 92 -3.13 -42.66 -18.45
CA PRO A 92 -2.40 -42.68 -19.69
C PRO A 92 -2.89 -43.93 -20.42
N THR A 93 -3.74 -43.72 -21.41
CA THR A 93 -3.93 -44.65 -22.53
C THR A 93 -2.54 -45.11 -22.93
N ARG A 94 -2.27 -46.41 -22.73
CA ARG A 94 -1.08 -47.08 -23.26
C ARG A 94 -0.97 -46.71 -24.72
N TYR A 95 -0.08 -45.76 -25.03
CA TYR A 95 0.31 -45.49 -26.39
C TYR A 95 1.07 -46.73 -26.82
N THR A 96 0.38 -47.58 -27.57
CA THR A 96 0.95 -48.72 -28.26
C THR A 96 2.17 -48.22 -29.02
N HIS A 97 3.36 -48.64 -28.57
CA HIS A 97 4.55 -48.53 -29.41
C HIS A 97 4.27 -49.33 -30.67
N CYS A 98 4.01 -48.63 -31.77
CA CYS A 98 3.97 -49.21 -33.10
C CYS A 98 5.31 -49.93 -33.34
N THR A 99 5.21 -51.23 -33.56
CA THR A 99 6.29 -52.10 -34.01
C THR A 99 6.88 -51.56 -35.31
N PHE A 100 8.16 -51.24 -35.29
CA PHE A 100 8.98 -51.02 -36.48
C PHE A 100 9.04 -52.33 -37.29
N PRO A 101 8.60 -52.38 -38.55
CA PRO A 101 9.01 -53.46 -39.43
C PRO A 101 10.38 -53.10 -39.99
N GLN A 102 11.39 -53.88 -39.61
CA GLN A 102 12.60 -54.05 -40.40
C GLN A 102 12.18 -54.40 -41.83
N ASN A 103 12.71 -53.69 -42.82
CA ASN A 103 12.94 -54.33 -44.10
C ASN A 103 14.28 -53.88 -44.70
N PRO A 104 15.12 -54.83 -45.12
CA PRO A 104 16.44 -54.57 -45.65
C PRO A 104 16.37 -54.46 -47.18
N TYR A 105 16.98 -53.44 -47.77
CA TYR A 105 17.62 -53.48 -49.09
C TYR A 105 18.57 -52.29 -49.19
#